data_AF-A0A1F7YEV5-F1
#
_entry.id   AF-A0A1F7YEV5-F1
#
_cell.length_a   1.000
_cell.length_b   1.000
_cell.length_c   1.000
_cell.angle_alpha   90.00
_cell.angle_beta   90.00
_cell.angle_gamma   90.00
#
_symmetry.space_group_name_H-M   'P 1'
#
loop_
_entity.id
_entity.type
_entity.pdbx_description
1 polymer ?
#
loop_
_entity_poly.entity_id
_entity_poly.type
_entity_poly.pdbx_seq_one_letter_code
_entity_poly.pdbx_strand_id
1 'polypeptide(L)'
;MRNSIVLFLVLVLLVLVRSVLSRPVYKEGQVIRITTRVTSEPIRYASSQSFNLLGLKISLPLFPEISYGDVVKIEGEVIKGKLDQAKLVGIKESNGFLFGLRKKIIEFYQKSLPEPHSALVAGITLGSKSALPQNFWDLLKKTGTAHVVVASGMNVTMTASFLIGILLLFLNRKKALILAISGIWVYVVLSGLDAPIIRAAIMVSFAYGAQISGRLTNSWRIFFLTGLVMLLIKPSWISDLGFVLSFTATASLMLFEKKAAKLFAKIPVFFREGLTTSLSAQIGVAPILYLAFGQFNILSPIINALILWTVAPIMIIGVAGGIVGLAIPAVGKLILYLAYPMTWWFTNVIKLFAD
;
A
#
# COMPACT_ATOMS: atom_id res chain seq x y z
N MET A 1 -13.34 -29.65 -13.22
CA MET A 1 -13.08 -28.29 -13.76
C MET A 1 -14.35 -27.50 -14.09
N ARG A 2 -15.37 -28.10 -14.73
CA ARG A 2 -16.61 -27.41 -15.15
C ARG A 2 -17.44 -26.81 -13.99
N ASN A 3 -17.64 -27.55 -12.90
CA ASN A 3 -18.41 -27.07 -11.75
C ASN A 3 -17.75 -25.88 -11.03
N SER A 4 -16.42 -25.80 -11.06
CA SER A 4 -15.66 -24.71 -10.43
C SER A 4 -15.80 -23.38 -11.20
N ILE A 5 -15.95 -23.46 -12.53
CA ILE A 5 -16.12 -22.29 -13.41
C ILE A 5 -17.53 -21.74 -13.27
N VAL A 6 -18.54 -22.61 -13.22
CA VAL A 6 -19.95 -22.20 -13.01
C VAL A 6 -20.12 -21.53 -11.65
N LEU A 7 -19.56 -22.12 -10.58
CA LEU A 7 -19.62 -21.51 -9.25
C LEU A 7 -18.94 -20.13 -9.21
N PHE A 8 -17.80 -19.99 -9.90
CA PHE A 8 -17.08 -18.72 -10.03
C PHE A 8 -17.90 -17.67 -10.79
N LEU A 9 -18.53 -18.04 -11.90
CA LEU A 9 -19.39 -17.13 -12.68
C LEU A 9 -20.62 -16.68 -11.88
N VAL A 10 -21.25 -17.59 -11.14
CA VAL A 10 -22.38 -17.25 -10.25
C VAL A 10 -21.94 -16.29 -9.15
N LEU A 11 -20.77 -16.52 -8.54
CA LEU A 11 -20.21 -15.62 -7.53
C LEU A 11 -19.86 -14.24 -8.10
N VAL A 12 -19.28 -14.17 -9.31
CA VAL A 12 -19.01 -12.90 -10.02
C VAL A 12 -20.30 -12.16 -10.33
N LEU A 13 -21.35 -12.87 -10.79
CA LEU A 13 -22.66 -12.28 -11.06
C LEU A 13 -23.29 -11.71 -9.77
N LEU A 14 -23.25 -12.47 -8.67
CA LEU A 14 -23.75 -12.01 -7.37
C LEU A 14 -22.99 -10.76 -6.87
N VAL A 15 -21.68 -10.69 -7.10
CA VAL A 15 -20.87 -9.52 -6.80
C VAL A 15 -21.26 -8.33 -7.67
N LEU A 16 -21.44 -8.53 -8.97
CA LEU A 16 -21.86 -7.46 -9.89
C LEU A 16 -23.23 -6.92 -9.49
N VAL A 17 -24.20 -7.79 -9.26
CA VAL A 17 -25.56 -7.46 -8.79
C VAL A 17 -25.50 -6.70 -7.46
N ARG A 18 -24.73 -7.20 -6.48
CA ARG A 18 -24.54 -6.50 -5.20
C ARG A 18 -23.84 -5.16 -5.38
N SER A 19 -22.90 -5.01 -6.31
CA SER A 19 -22.21 -3.74 -6.56
C SER A 19 -23.12 -2.67 -7.15
N VAL A 20 -24.09 -3.08 -7.97
CA VAL A 20 -25.11 -2.18 -8.53
C VAL A 20 -26.11 -1.80 -7.44
N LEU A 21 -26.53 -2.75 -6.60
CA LEU A 21 -27.53 -2.56 -5.56
C LEU A 21 -27.01 -1.85 -4.29
N SER A 22 -25.72 -1.97 -3.97
CA SER A 22 -25.13 -1.44 -2.72
C SER A 22 -24.48 -0.06 -2.88
N ARG A 23 -24.73 0.67 -3.99
CA ARG A 23 -24.20 2.03 -4.15
C ARG A 23 -24.88 2.94 -3.12
N PRO A 24 -24.16 3.51 -2.15
CA PRO A 24 -24.70 4.64 -1.41
C PRO A 24 -24.83 5.79 -2.40
N VAL A 25 -26.04 6.01 -2.93
CA VAL A 25 -26.34 7.17 -3.77
C VAL A 25 -26.47 8.35 -2.82
N TYR A 26 -25.34 9.02 -2.55
CA TYR A 26 -25.40 10.36 -1.98
C TYR A 26 -25.99 11.26 -3.05
N LYS A 27 -27.12 11.91 -2.75
CA LYS A 27 -27.72 12.86 -3.68
C LYS A 27 -26.78 14.06 -3.81
N GLU A 28 -26.63 14.55 -5.03
CA GLU A 28 -25.83 15.75 -5.29
C GLU A 28 -26.48 16.95 -4.57
N GLY A 29 -25.66 17.72 -3.85
CA GLY A 29 -26.13 18.82 -2.99
C GLY A 29 -26.64 18.40 -1.60
N GLN A 30 -26.51 17.13 -1.22
CA GLN A 30 -26.91 16.68 0.11
C GLN A 30 -25.83 17.02 1.15
N VAL A 31 -26.20 17.76 2.18
CA VAL A 31 -25.37 17.94 3.38
C VAL A 31 -25.41 16.66 4.21
N ILE A 32 -24.24 16.06 4.44
CA ILE A 32 -24.11 14.82 5.20
C ILE A 32 -23.18 15.01 6.40
N ARG A 33 -23.54 14.37 7.51
CA ARG A 33 -22.69 14.25 8.71
C ARG A 33 -22.17 12.83 8.79
N ILE A 34 -20.89 12.64 8.53
CA ILE A 34 -20.23 11.34 8.58
C ILE A 34 -19.45 11.23 9.89
N THR A 35 -19.70 10.17 10.66
CA THR A 35 -18.83 9.76 11.77
C THR A 35 -18.19 8.44 11.41
N THR A 36 -16.89 8.43 11.14
CA THR A 36 -16.19 7.20 10.73
C THR A 36 -14.73 7.22 11.13
N ARG A 37 -14.12 6.03 11.13
CA ARG A 37 -12.70 5.86 11.35
C ARG A 37 -11.92 6.19 10.07
N VAL A 38 -10.83 6.91 10.21
CA VAL A 38 -9.88 7.19 9.13
C VAL A 38 -9.14 5.90 8.78
N THR A 39 -9.55 5.27 7.68
CA THR A 39 -9.00 4.00 7.20
C THR A 39 -7.86 4.16 6.20
N SER A 40 -7.55 5.37 5.76
CA SER A 40 -6.43 5.66 4.85
C SER A 40 -5.67 6.86 5.39
N GLU A 41 -4.35 6.83 5.30
CA GLU A 41 -3.53 7.91 5.86
C GLU A 41 -3.71 9.24 5.10
N PRO A 42 -3.93 10.35 5.82
CA PRO A 42 -4.08 11.66 5.18
C PRO A 42 -2.80 12.14 4.50
N ILE A 43 -2.96 12.64 3.28
CA ILE A 43 -1.93 13.40 2.58
C ILE A 43 -2.02 14.83 3.08
N ARG A 44 -0.93 15.31 3.69
CA ARG A 44 -0.83 16.67 4.23
C ARG A 44 -0.18 17.58 3.21
N TYR A 45 -0.82 18.71 2.95
CA TYR A 45 -0.31 19.82 2.15
C TYR A 45 -0.01 21.03 3.06
N ALA A 46 0.52 22.11 2.50
CA ALA A 46 0.93 23.29 3.28
C ALA A 46 -0.19 23.92 4.13
N SER A 47 -1.44 23.93 3.63
CA SER A 47 -2.59 24.55 4.31
C SER A 47 -3.80 23.61 4.48
N SER A 48 -3.72 22.40 3.93
CA SER A 48 -4.84 21.46 3.90
C SER A 48 -4.37 20.03 4.09
N GLN A 49 -5.29 19.15 4.48
CA GLN A 49 -5.09 17.71 4.52
C GLN A 49 -6.21 17.04 3.73
N SER A 50 -5.86 16.03 2.94
CA SER A 50 -6.82 15.29 2.13
C SER A 50 -6.75 13.79 2.36
N PHE A 51 -7.91 13.15 2.41
CA PHE A 51 -8.03 11.71 2.59
C PHE A 51 -9.36 11.23 2.02
N ASN A 52 -9.46 9.92 1.80
CA ASN A 52 -10.67 9.30 1.30
C ASN A 52 -11.45 8.66 2.45
N LEU A 53 -12.73 9.01 2.58
CA LEU A 53 -13.65 8.34 3.49
C LEU A 53 -14.89 7.90 2.74
N LEU A 54 -15.25 6.62 2.88
CA LEU A 54 -16.46 6.05 2.28
C LEU A 54 -16.58 6.28 0.75
N GLY A 55 -15.46 6.44 0.05
CA GLY A 55 -15.42 6.71 -1.39
C GLY A 55 -15.54 8.19 -1.76
N LEU A 56 -15.65 9.09 -0.78
CA LEU A 56 -15.62 10.53 -0.97
C LEU A 56 -14.21 11.06 -0.68
N LYS A 57 -13.70 11.90 -1.58
CA LYS A 57 -12.46 12.66 -1.31
C LYS A 57 -12.80 13.87 -0.45
N ILE A 58 -12.18 13.96 0.72
CA ILE A 58 -12.39 15.03 1.68
C ILE A 58 -11.13 15.89 1.71
N SER A 59 -11.32 17.21 1.73
CA SER A 59 -10.26 18.19 1.93
C SER A 59 -10.62 19.05 3.15
N LEU A 60 -9.77 19.02 4.18
CA LEU A 60 -9.94 19.78 5.42
C LEU A 60 -8.76 20.74 5.60
N PRO A 61 -8.92 21.82 6.40
CA PRO A 61 -7.78 22.60 6.86
C PRO A 61 -6.77 21.71 7.60
N LEU A 62 -5.48 22.08 7.56
CA LEU A 62 -4.39 21.29 8.14
C LEU A 62 -4.57 21.05 9.65
N PHE A 63 -5.13 22.04 10.35
CA PHE A 63 -5.37 21.98 11.79
C PHE A 63 -6.86 21.86 12.11
N PRO A 64 -7.24 21.00 13.08
CA PRO A 64 -6.39 20.05 13.81
C PRO A 64 -5.87 18.91 12.92
N GLU A 65 -4.66 18.40 13.22
CA GLU A 65 -4.05 17.31 12.45
C GLU A 65 -4.82 16.00 12.64
N ILE A 66 -5.23 15.37 11.54
CA ILE A 66 -5.90 14.08 11.56
C ILE A 66 -4.86 12.98 11.34
N SER A 67 -4.90 11.95 12.19
CA SER A 67 -4.04 10.78 12.09
C SER A 67 -4.80 9.56 11.60
N TYR A 68 -4.06 8.63 10.99
CA TYR A 68 -4.61 7.31 10.64
C TYR A 68 -5.12 6.60 11.89
N GLY A 69 -6.36 6.11 11.85
CA GLY A 69 -7.04 5.45 12.96
C GLY A 69 -8.01 6.34 13.74
N ASP A 70 -7.90 7.66 13.63
CA ASP A 70 -8.77 8.58 14.36
C ASP A 70 -10.23 8.43 13.93
N VAL A 71 -11.15 8.65 14.87
CA VAL A 71 -12.57 8.72 14.56
C VAL A 71 -12.92 10.19 14.35
N VAL A 72 -13.23 10.52 13.10
CA VAL A 72 -13.53 11.88 12.68
C VAL A 72 -15.03 12.03 12.44
N LYS A 73 -15.56 13.17 12.88
CA LYS A 73 -16.92 13.61 12.61
C LYS A 73 -16.85 14.80 11.68
N ILE A 74 -17.32 14.63 10.45
CA ILE A 74 -17.18 15.63 9.38
C ILE A 74 -18.56 15.94 8.81
N GLU A 75 -18.82 17.21 8.59
CA GLU A 75 -20.00 17.71 7.89
C GLU A 75 -19.59 18.37 6.58
N GLY A 76 -20.35 18.16 5.52
CA GLY A 76 -20.12 18.86 4.27
C GLY A 76 -21.14 18.46 3.22
N GLU A 77 -21.08 19.15 2.08
CA GLU A 77 -21.99 18.94 0.96
C GLU A 77 -21.37 17.99 -0.06
N VAL A 78 -22.12 17.00 -0.54
CA VAL A 78 -21.62 16.08 -1.55
C VAL A 78 -21.75 16.69 -2.94
N ILE A 79 -20.62 17.02 -3.56
CA ILE A 79 -20.55 17.54 -4.92
C ILE A 79 -19.58 16.68 -5.74
N LYS A 80 -20.06 16.03 -6.81
CA LYS A 80 -19.25 15.22 -7.74
C LYS A 80 -18.28 14.22 -7.06
N GLY A 81 -18.75 13.50 -6.05
CA GLY A 81 -17.94 12.50 -5.32
C GLY A 81 -16.87 13.09 -4.39
N LYS A 82 -16.92 14.40 -4.14
CA LYS A 82 -16.13 15.09 -3.11
C LYS A 82 -17.06 15.62 -2.03
N LEU A 83 -16.53 15.73 -0.82
CA LEU A 83 -17.19 16.48 0.25
C LEU A 83 -16.68 17.91 0.18
N ASP A 84 -17.48 18.81 -0.38
CA ASP A 84 -17.18 20.23 -0.45
C ASP A 84 -17.59 20.95 0.84
N GLN A 85 -16.91 22.06 1.14
CA GLN A 85 -17.05 22.81 2.39
C GLN A 85 -17.00 21.94 3.65
N ALA A 86 -16.17 20.89 3.62
CA ALA A 86 -16.03 19.97 4.73
C ALA A 86 -15.59 20.71 6.00
N LYS A 87 -16.38 20.60 7.07
CA LYS A 87 -16.07 21.08 8.40
C LYS A 87 -15.91 19.90 9.34
N LEU A 88 -14.81 19.93 10.08
CA LEU A 88 -14.55 18.97 11.13
C LEU A 88 -15.33 19.37 12.39
N VAL A 89 -16.27 18.54 12.79
CA VAL A 89 -17.14 18.74 13.97
C VAL A 89 -16.52 18.15 15.23
N GLY A 90 -15.66 17.14 15.09
CA GLY A 90 -14.94 16.55 16.22
C GLY A 90 -13.96 15.47 15.79
N ILE A 91 -12.91 15.30 16.59
CA ILE A 91 -11.93 14.21 16.47
C ILE A 91 -11.91 13.46 17.80
N LYS A 92 -11.95 12.14 17.72
CA LYS A 92 -11.59 11.26 18.83
C LYS A 92 -10.34 10.50 18.42
N GLU A 93 -9.25 10.75 19.12
CA GLU A 93 -7.98 10.06 18.88
C GLU A 93 -8.14 8.54 19.00
N SER A 94 -7.42 7.83 18.15
CA SER A 94 -7.39 6.37 18.19
C SER A 94 -6.66 5.83 19.43
N ASN A 95 -7.42 5.29 20.38
CA ASN A 95 -6.87 4.61 21.57
C ASN A 95 -6.50 3.13 21.35
N GLY A 96 -6.44 2.63 20.10
CA GLY A 96 -6.11 1.22 19.87
C GLY A 96 -4.62 0.93 20.04
N PHE A 97 -4.28 -0.19 20.72
CA PHE A 97 -2.89 -0.62 20.95
C PHE A 97 -2.03 -0.61 19.69
N LEU A 98 -2.54 -1.12 18.56
CA LEU A 98 -1.82 -1.14 17.28
C LEU A 98 -1.52 0.25 16.73
N PHE A 99 -2.42 1.21 16.91
CA PHE A 99 -2.22 2.59 16.46
C PHE A 99 -1.21 3.31 17.36
N GLY A 100 -1.26 3.08 18.67
CA GLY A 100 -0.24 3.55 19.60
C GLY A 100 1.14 2.96 19.30
N LEU A 101 1.20 1.66 18.96
CA LEU A 101 2.44 1.00 18.53
C LEU A 101 2.99 1.63 17.26
N ARG A 102 2.13 1.82 16.24
CA ARG A 102 2.50 2.49 14.97
C ARG A 102 3.09 3.88 15.24
N LYS A 103 2.42 4.70 16.07
CA LYS A 103 2.87 6.05 16.43
C LYS A 103 4.25 6.03 17.09
N LYS A 104 4.45 5.15 18.08
CA LYS A 104 5.75 4.99 18.75
C LYS A 104 6.88 4.61 17.79
N ILE A 105 6.61 3.72 16.83
CA ILE A 105 7.61 3.31 15.83
C ILE A 105 7.97 4.49 14.91
N ILE A 106 6.97 5.25 14.45
CA ILE A 106 7.21 6.44 13.60
C ILE A 106 8.03 7.50 14.36
N GLU A 107 7.67 7.79 15.60
CA GLU A 107 8.42 8.71 16.47
C GLU A 107 9.86 8.22 16.70
N PHE A 108 10.06 6.91 16.85
CA PHE A 108 11.38 6.33 16.98
C PHE A 108 12.23 6.51 15.71
N TYR A 109 11.65 6.33 14.52
CA TYR A 109 12.34 6.59 13.25
C TYR A 109 12.76 8.06 13.12
N GLN A 110 11.86 8.99 13.44
CA GLN A 110 12.11 10.43 13.40
C GLN A 110 13.21 10.88 14.37
N LYS A 111 13.31 10.24 15.53
CA LYS A 111 14.39 10.52 16.50
C LYS A 111 15.72 9.86 16.13
N SER A 112 15.70 8.81 15.31
CA SER A 112 16.88 7.99 15.02
C SER A 112 17.60 8.38 13.73
N LEU A 113 16.87 8.84 12.71
CA LEU A 113 17.39 9.21 11.39
C LEU A 113 17.02 10.65 11.05
N PRO A 114 17.85 11.38 10.28
CA PRO A 114 17.52 12.72 9.82
C PRO A 114 16.46 12.68 8.71
N GLU A 115 15.69 13.75 8.56
CA GLU A 115 14.79 13.95 7.41
C GLU A 115 15.62 14.16 6.11
N PRO A 116 15.18 13.64 4.94
CA PRO A 116 13.94 12.89 4.67
C PRO A 116 14.05 11.37 4.89
N HIS A 117 15.15 10.87 5.48
CA HIS A 117 15.42 9.43 5.59
C HIS A 117 14.50 8.73 6.59
N SER A 118 14.25 9.35 7.75
CA SER A 118 13.26 8.91 8.74
C SER A 118 11.88 8.72 8.11
N ALA A 119 11.41 9.74 7.38
CA ALA A 119 10.13 9.70 6.71
C ALA A 119 10.07 8.68 5.57
N LEU A 120 11.18 8.49 4.83
CA LEU A 120 11.27 7.45 3.80
C LEU A 120 11.17 6.05 4.41
N VAL A 121 11.85 5.79 5.52
CA VAL A 121 11.75 4.50 6.26
C VAL A 121 10.33 4.31 6.79
N ALA A 122 9.72 5.34 7.38
CA ALA A 122 8.33 5.30 7.87
C ALA A 122 7.32 5.03 6.73
N GLY A 123 7.52 5.67 5.57
CA GLY A 123 6.75 5.48 4.35
C GLY A 123 6.84 4.04 3.85
N ILE A 124 8.05 3.54 3.62
CA ILE A 124 8.28 2.20 3.07
C ILE A 124 7.81 1.11 4.05
N THR A 125 8.08 1.24 5.34
CA THR A 125 7.75 0.19 6.32
C THR A 125 6.28 0.20 6.71
N LEU A 126 5.76 1.36 7.13
CA LEU A 126 4.42 1.50 7.74
C LEU A 126 3.41 2.18 6.81
N GLY A 127 3.79 2.47 5.58
CA GLY A 127 2.93 3.20 4.64
C GLY A 127 2.77 4.67 5.02
N SER A 128 3.64 5.22 5.90
CA SER A 128 3.44 6.52 6.51
C SER A 128 3.56 7.71 5.55
N LYS A 129 2.48 8.05 4.84
CA LYS A 129 2.42 9.20 3.92
C LYS A 129 2.53 10.53 4.64
N SER A 130 1.94 10.65 5.83
CA SER A 130 1.89 11.92 6.58
C SER A 130 3.25 12.33 7.13
N ALA A 131 4.19 11.40 7.25
CA ALA A 131 5.55 11.68 7.70
C ALA A 131 6.43 12.31 6.60
N LEU A 132 6.07 12.15 5.32
CA LEU A 132 6.88 12.63 4.20
C LEU A 132 6.81 14.16 4.07
N PRO A 133 7.96 14.85 4.03
CA PRO A 133 8.02 16.26 3.70
C PRO A 133 7.37 16.54 2.33
N GLN A 134 6.57 17.61 2.25
CA GLN A 134 5.81 17.95 1.03
C GLN A 134 6.70 18.12 -0.20
N ASN A 135 7.86 18.78 -0.04
CA ASN A 135 8.85 18.93 -1.10
C ASN A 135 9.31 17.57 -1.64
N PHE A 136 9.59 16.61 -0.77
CA PHE A 136 9.99 15.27 -1.19
C PHE A 136 8.83 14.49 -1.84
N TRP A 137 7.60 14.66 -1.34
CA TRP A 137 6.41 14.07 -1.94
C TRP A 137 6.19 14.53 -3.39
N ASP A 138 6.46 15.80 -3.69
CA ASP A 138 6.33 16.33 -5.04
C ASP A 138 7.44 15.83 -5.98
N LEU A 139 8.67 15.62 -5.48
CA LEU A 139 9.73 14.95 -6.25
C LEU A 139 9.35 13.49 -6.58
N LEU A 140 8.75 12.77 -5.64
CA LEU A 140 8.26 11.40 -5.87
C LEU A 140 7.15 11.34 -6.92
N LYS A 141 6.27 12.35 -6.98
CA LYS A 141 5.27 12.46 -8.04
C LYS A 141 5.91 12.77 -9.39
N LYS A 142 6.83 13.74 -9.45
CA LYS A 142 7.53 14.13 -10.69
C LYS A 142 8.28 12.95 -11.30
N THR A 143 8.94 12.15 -10.48
CA THR A 143 9.67 10.94 -10.91
C THR A 143 8.79 9.71 -11.15
N GLY A 144 7.49 9.78 -10.81
CA GLY A 144 6.56 8.64 -10.91
C GLY A 144 6.81 7.54 -9.89
N THR A 145 7.57 7.79 -8.83
CA THR A 145 8.01 6.80 -7.83
C THR A 145 7.20 6.83 -6.53
N ALA A 146 6.20 7.72 -6.43
CA ALA A 146 5.33 7.82 -5.24
C ALA A 146 4.68 6.48 -4.84
N HIS A 147 4.34 5.63 -5.81
CA HIS A 147 3.77 4.30 -5.57
C HIS A 147 4.74 3.30 -4.92
N VAL A 148 6.05 3.56 -4.95
CA VAL A 148 7.09 2.72 -4.35
C VAL A 148 7.21 3.01 -2.85
N VAL A 149 7.10 4.30 -2.48
CA VAL A 149 7.19 4.75 -1.08
C VAL A 149 5.89 4.50 -0.31
N VAL A 150 4.75 4.57 -1.00
CA VAL A 150 3.47 4.16 -0.43
C VAL A 150 3.43 2.64 -0.30
N ALA A 151 2.98 2.15 0.87
CA ALA A 151 2.92 0.73 1.15
C ALA A 151 2.25 -0.06 0.02
N SER A 152 3.03 -0.97 -0.59
CA SER A 152 2.67 -1.69 -1.80
C SER A 152 2.51 -3.20 -1.52
N GLY A 153 2.04 -3.95 -2.52
CA GLY A 153 1.94 -5.42 -2.39
C GLY A 153 3.29 -6.12 -2.19
N MET A 154 4.38 -5.49 -2.63
CA MET A 154 5.74 -5.96 -2.40
C MET A 154 6.07 -5.97 -0.91
N ASN A 155 5.67 -4.91 -0.19
CA ASN A 155 5.91 -4.77 1.24
C ASN A 155 5.23 -5.91 2.04
N VAL A 156 4.00 -6.25 1.66
CA VAL A 156 3.28 -7.39 2.25
C VAL A 156 4.01 -8.70 1.99
N THR A 157 4.49 -8.92 0.75
CA THR A 157 5.19 -10.16 0.36
C THR A 157 6.54 -10.30 1.07
N MET A 158 7.27 -9.20 1.23
CA MET A 158 8.53 -9.16 1.97
C MET A 158 8.32 -9.42 3.46
N THR A 159 7.32 -8.77 4.06
CA THR A 159 6.92 -9.01 5.46
C THR A 159 6.55 -10.48 5.66
N ALA A 160 5.76 -11.05 4.75
CA ALA A 160 5.38 -12.45 4.79
C ALA A 160 6.59 -13.40 4.74
N SER A 161 7.53 -13.13 3.84
CA SER A 161 8.74 -13.92 3.65
C SER A 161 9.67 -13.83 4.86
N PHE A 162 9.84 -12.63 5.43
CA PHE A 162 10.61 -12.40 6.65
C PHE A 162 10.00 -13.13 7.85
N LEU A 163 8.69 -13.00 8.07
CA LEU A 163 7.98 -13.68 9.14
C LEU A 163 8.13 -15.20 9.03
N ILE A 164 7.93 -15.78 7.85
CA ILE A 164 8.14 -17.21 7.64
C ILE A 164 9.58 -17.61 7.92
N GLY A 165 10.56 -16.86 7.41
CA GLY A 165 11.99 -17.16 7.58
C GLY A 165 12.36 -17.29 9.05
N ILE A 166 11.89 -16.37 9.90
CA ILE A 166 12.11 -16.41 11.35
C ILE A 166 11.31 -17.53 12.00
N LEU A 167 10.02 -17.64 11.69
CA LEU A 167 9.14 -18.61 12.36
C LEU A 167 9.54 -20.06 12.08
N LEU A 168 10.11 -20.35 10.91
CA LEU A 168 10.65 -21.67 10.57
C LEU A 168 11.87 -22.07 11.41
N LEU A 169 12.57 -21.13 12.05
CA LEU A 169 13.68 -21.45 12.96
C LEU A 169 13.19 -22.09 14.28
N PHE A 170 11.94 -21.81 14.67
CA PHE A 170 11.40 -22.21 15.98
C PHE A 170 10.17 -23.11 15.88
N LEU A 171 9.48 -23.13 14.74
CA LEU A 171 8.20 -23.80 14.54
C LEU A 171 8.21 -24.69 13.30
N ASN A 172 7.35 -25.71 13.30
CA ASN A 172 7.09 -26.50 12.09
C ASN A 172 6.41 -25.64 11.00
N ARG A 173 6.56 -26.07 9.74
CA ARG A 173 6.09 -25.31 8.56
C ARG A 173 4.61 -24.92 8.64
N LYS A 174 3.74 -25.82 9.12
CA LYS A 174 2.30 -25.55 9.22
C LYS A 174 1.98 -24.46 10.25
N LYS A 175 2.57 -24.50 11.44
CA LYS A 175 2.40 -23.47 12.47
C LYS A 175 3.01 -22.13 12.02
N ALA A 176 4.19 -22.16 11.40
CA ALA A 176 4.84 -20.98 10.86
C ALA A 176 3.97 -20.27 9.81
N LEU A 177 3.34 -21.02 8.89
CA LEU A 177 2.42 -20.46 7.88
C LEU A 177 1.19 -19.81 8.52
N ILE A 178 0.55 -20.45 9.50
CA ILE A 178 -0.64 -19.91 10.18
C ILE A 178 -0.29 -18.62 10.94
N LEU A 179 0.83 -18.61 11.65
CA LEU A 179 1.26 -17.45 12.42
C LEU A 179 1.74 -16.32 11.49
N ALA A 180 2.38 -16.63 10.36
CA ALA A 180 2.72 -15.66 9.33
C ALA A 180 1.48 -14.99 8.72
N ILE A 181 0.42 -15.75 8.41
CA ILE A 181 -0.87 -15.17 7.96
C ILE A 181 -1.38 -14.17 9.00
N SER A 182 -1.37 -14.54 10.27
CA SER A 182 -1.82 -13.66 11.36
C SER A 182 -0.97 -12.38 11.44
N GLY A 183 0.36 -12.51 11.36
CA GLY A 183 1.28 -11.37 11.36
C GLY A 183 1.12 -10.44 10.17
N ILE A 184 0.79 -10.97 8.98
CA ILE A 184 0.49 -10.17 7.79
C ILE A 184 -0.76 -9.32 8.01
N TRP A 185 -1.82 -9.85 8.60
CA TRP A 185 -3.02 -9.07 8.87
C TRP A 185 -2.79 -7.99 9.94
N VAL A 186 -1.95 -8.26 10.94
CA VAL A 186 -1.47 -7.22 11.85
C VAL A 186 -0.73 -6.13 11.07
N TYR A 187 0.18 -6.50 10.15
CA TYR A 187 0.87 -5.56 9.29
C TYR A 187 -0.08 -4.74 8.40
N VAL A 188 -1.12 -5.33 7.84
CA VAL A 188 -2.14 -4.64 7.03
C VAL A 188 -2.86 -3.55 7.84
N VAL A 189 -3.21 -3.85 9.09
CA VAL A 189 -3.81 -2.86 10.00
C VAL A 189 -2.82 -1.76 10.35
N LEU A 190 -1.55 -2.12 10.60
CA LEU A 190 -0.49 -1.16 10.88
C LEU A 190 -0.12 -0.29 9.68
N SER A 191 -0.31 -0.76 8.45
CA SER A 191 0.16 -0.08 7.23
C SER A 191 -0.88 0.82 6.55
N GLY A 192 -2.12 0.83 7.04
CA GLY A 192 -3.12 1.81 6.56
C GLY A 192 -4.29 1.26 5.78
N LEU A 193 -4.56 -0.06 5.78
CA LEU A 193 -5.72 -0.68 5.12
C LEU A 193 -5.97 -0.26 3.65
N ASP A 194 -4.94 0.18 2.94
CA ASP A 194 -5.04 0.58 1.53
C ASP A 194 -5.36 -0.65 0.65
N ALA A 195 -6.14 -0.47 -0.42
CA ALA A 195 -6.61 -1.55 -1.30
C ALA A 195 -5.48 -2.45 -1.87
N PRO A 196 -4.32 -1.90 -2.32
CA PRO A 196 -3.19 -2.72 -2.79
C PRO A 196 -2.61 -3.66 -1.71
N ILE A 197 -2.62 -3.22 -0.45
CA ILE A 197 -2.10 -3.95 0.72
C ILE A 197 -3.06 -5.07 1.08
N ILE A 198 -4.36 -4.77 1.20
CA ILE A 198 -5.40 -5.76 1.49
C ILE A 198 -5.39 -6.88 0.44
N ARG A 199 -5.33 -6.50 -0.84
CA ARG A 199 -5.24 -7.47 -1.93
C ARG A 199 -4.03 -8.39 -1.77
N ALA A 200 -2.84 -7.83 -1.55
CA ALA A 200 -1.63 -8.62 -1.39
C ALA A 200 -1.72 -9.57 -0.18
N ALA A 201 -2.29 -9.12 0.93
CA ALA A 201 -2.51 -9.94 2.12
C ALA A 201 -3.47 -11.11 1.86
N ILE A 202 -4.56 -10.88 1.11
CA ILE A 202 -5.47 -11.95 0.69
C ILE A 202 -4.76 -12.95 -0.24
N MET A 203 -3.99 -12.47 -1.23
CA MET A 203 -3.24 -13.34 -2.14
C MET A 203 -2.23 -14.21 -1.39
N VAL A 204 -1.47 -13.63 -0.45
CA VAL A 204 -0.51 -14.36 0.38
C VAL A 204 -1.24 -15.36 1.30
N SER A 205 -2.38 -14.97 1.89
CA SER A 205 -3.19 -15.86 2.71
C SER A 205 -3.66 -17.09 1.93
N PHE A 206 -4.12 -16.90 0.68
CA PHE A 206 -4.47 -18.02 -0.20
C PHE A 206 -3.27 -18.87 -0.59
N ALA A 207 -2.12 -18.26 -0.90
CA ALA A 207 -0.91 -18.98 -1.24
C ALA A 207 -0.43 -19.85 -0.07
N TYR A 208 -0.41 -19.32 1.15
CA TYR A 208 -0.01 -20.07 2.35
C TYR A 208 -1.07 -21.09 2.79
N GLY A 209 -2.36 -20.77 2.68
CA GLY A 209 -3.44 -21.72 2.93
C GLY A 209 -3.42 -22.92 1.98
N ALA A 210 -3.08 -22.71 0.71
CA ALA A 210 -2.90 -23.78 -0.26
C ALA A 210 -1.69 -24.67 0.09
N GLN A 211 -0.57 -24.07 0.52
CA GLN A 211 0.59 -24.82 1.01
C GLN A 211 0.25 -25.67 2.25
N ILE A 212 -0.49 -25.13 3.22
CA ILE A 212 -0.96 -25.87 4.40
C ILE A 212 -1.81 -27.08 3.99
N SER A 213 -2.60 -26.93 2.93
CA SER A 213 -3.51 -27.97 2.41
C SER A 213 -2.83 -28.94 1.44
N GLY A 214 -1.52 -28.81 1.18
CA GLY A 214 -0.80 -29.63 0.21
C GLY A 214 -1.22 -29.45 -1.25
N ARG A 215 -1.86 -28.32 -1.58
CA ARG A 215 -2.40 -28.06 -2.94
C ARG A 215 -1.45 -27.20 -3.76
N LEU A 216 -1.34 -27.52 -5.05
CA LEU A 216 -0.64 -26.68 -6.02
C LEU A 216 -1.36 -25.34 -6.19
N THR A 217 -0.60 -24.25 -6.11
CA THR A 217 -1.10 -22.89 -6.32
C THR A 217 -1.07 -22.52 -7.80
N ASN A 218 -2.14 -21.90 -8.28
CA ASN A 218 -2.15 -21.23 -9.58
C ASN A 218 -2.40 -19.74 -9.34
N SER A 219 -1.44 -18.90 -9.72
CA SER A 219 -1.48 -17.46 -9.47
C SER A 219 -2.72 -16.79 -10.04
N TRP A 220 -3.22 -17.23 -11.21
CA TRP A 220 -4.45 -16.71 -11.81
C TRP A 220 -5.68 -17.06 -10.99
N ARG A 221 -5.75 -18.28 -10.43
CA ARG A 221 -6.87 -18.66 -9.54
C ARG A 221 -6.89 -17.81 -8.28
N ILE A 222 -5.72 -17.56 -7.69
CA ILE A 222 -5.58 -16.70 -6.51
C ILE A 222 -5.98 -15.26 -6.86
N PHE A 223 -5.56 -14.74 -8.02
CA PHE A 223 -5.91 -13.40 -8.50
C PHE A 223 -7.43 -13.21 -8.61
N PHE A 224 -8.12 -14.11 -9.32
CA PHE A 224 -9.56 -14.05 -9.48
C PHE A 224 -10.33 -14.23 -8.16
N LEU A 225 -9.89 -15.16 -7.32
CA LEU A 225 -10.50 -15.39 -6.01
C LEU A 225 -10.31 -14.18 -5.08
N THR A 226 -9.16 -13.52 -5.16
CA THR A 226 -8.88 -12.30 -4.40
C THR A 226 -9.81 -11.16 -4.83
N GLY A 227 -9.96 -10.93 -6.14
CA GLY A 227 -10.89 -9.92 -6.65
C GLY A 227 -12.32 -10.19 -6.20
N LEU A 228 -12.76 -11.45 -6.25
CA LEU A 228 -14.07 -11.85 -5.78
C LEU A 228 -14.27 -11.57 -4.28
N VAL A 229 -13.34 -12.00 -3.42
CA VAL A 229 -13.42 -11.77 -1.97
C VAL A 229 -13.44 -10.27 -1.64
N MET A 230 -12.57 -9.48 -2.29
CA MET A 230 -12.52 -8.04 -2.07
C MET A 230 -13.84 -7.37 -2.45
N LEU A 231 -14.42 -7.71 -3.59
CA LEU A 231 -15.69 -7.13 -4.03
C LEU A 231 -16.90 -7.65 -3.24
N LEU A 232 -16.83 -8.86 -2.67
CA LEU A 232 -17.81 -9.35 -1.69
C LEU A 232 -17.74 -8.57 -0.38
N ILE A 233 -16.55 -8.15 0.06
CA ILE A 233 -16.42 -7.34 1.29
C ILE A 233 -16.90 -5.92 1.03
N LYS A 234 -16.39 -5.28 -0.03
CA LYS A 234 -16.70 -3.89 -0.38
C LYS A 234 -16.91 -3.74 -1.88
N PRO A 235 -18.18 -3.79 -2.35
CA PRO A 235 -18.49 -3.72 -3.78
C PRO A 235 -18.09 -2.39 -4.43
N SER A 236 -18.02 -1.30 -3.66
CA SER A 236 -17.65 0.03 -4.17
C SER A 236 -16.21 0.10 -4.68
N TRP A 237 -15.35 -0.87 -4.36
CA TRP A 237 -13.97 -0.91 -4.87
C TRP A 237 -13.88 -1.09 -6.39
N ILE A 238 -14.92 -1.61 -7.06
CA ILE A 238 -14.90 -1.76 -8.52
C ILE A 238 -14.74 -0.44 -9.27
N SER A 239 -15.19 0.67 -8.66
CA SER A 239 -15.08 2.02 -9.19
C SER A 239 -13.95 2.82 -8.55
N ASP A 240 -13.24 2.23 -7.58
CA ASP A 240 -12.10 2.87 -6.94
C ASP A 240 -10.89 2.80 -7.87
N LEU A 241 -10.35 3.96 -8.23
CA LEU A 241 -9.22 4.06 -9.14
C LEU A 241 -7.99 3.32 -8.59
N GLY A 242 -7.77 3.33 -7.27
CA GLY A 242 -6.67 2.60 -6.64
C GLY A 242 -6.81 1.09 -6.81
N PHE A 243 -8.01 0.54 -6.62
CA PHE A 243 -8.31 -0.87 -6.88
C PHE A 243 -8.07 -1.23 -8.36
N VAL A 244 -8.61 -0.44 -9.30
CA VAL A 244 -8.47 -0.67 -10.75
C VAL A 244 -7.00 -0.65 -11.17
N LEU A 245 -6.25 0.37 -10.76
CA LEU A 245 -4.81 0.48 -11.04
C LEU A 245 -4.05 -0.71 -10.47
N SER A 246 -4.36 -1.11 -9.23
CA SER A 246 -3.70 -2.24 -8.58
C SER A 246 -3.94 -3.55 -9.34
N PHE A 247 -5.21 -3.92 -9.58
CA PHE A 247 -5.56 -5.17 -10.25
C PHE A 247 -5.01 -5.23 -11.68
N THR A 248 -5.07 -4.12 -12.40
CA THR A 248 -4.50 -4.01 -13.75
C THR A 248 -2.98 -4.17 -13.73
N ALA A 249 -2.28 -3.52 -12.80
CA ALA A 249 -0.83 -3.68 -12.64
C ALA A 249 -0.44 -5.15 -12.39
N THR A 250 -1.15 -5.83 -11.49
CA THR A 250 -0.87 -7.23 -11.16
C THR A 250 -1.19 -8.18 -12.32
N ALA A 251 -2.30 -7.98 -13.03
CA ALA A 251 -2.60 -8.76 -14.23
C ALA A 251 -1.51 -8.56 -15.31
N SER A 252 -1.07 -7.32 -15.50
CA SER A 252 -0.03 -6.97 -16.45
C SER A 252 1.32 -7.61 -16.09
N LEU A 253 1.73 -7.55 -14.82
CA LEU A 253 2.91 -8.25 -14.31
C LEU A 253 2.84 -9.76 -14.61
N MET A 254 1.72 -10.40 -14.27
CA MET A 254 1.54 -11.85 -14.50
C MET A 254 1.61 -12.27 -15.97
N LEU A 255 1.28 -11.37 -16.90
CA LEU A 255 1.31 -11.62 -18.35
C LEU A 255 2.68 -11.29 -18.98
N PHE A 256 3.29 -10.17 -18.58
CA PHE A 256 4.41 -9.58 -19.31
C PHE A 256 5.76 -9.72 -18.61
N GLU A 257 5.81 -9.91 -17.29
CA GLU A 257 7.06 -9.91 -16.53
C GLU A 257 8.03 -10.99 -17.01
N LYS A 258 7.54 -12.21 -17.24
CA LYS A 258 8.36 -13.31 -17.79
C LYS A 258 8.90 -13.02 -19.19
N LYS A 259 8.14 -12.31 -20.02
CA LYS A 259 8.56 -11.92 -21.38
C LYS A 259 9.60 -10.80 -21.32
N ALA A 260 9.36 -9.80 -20.48
CA ALA A 260 10.30 -8.71 -20.23
C ALA A 260 11.63 -9.23 -19.65
N ALA A 261 11.58 -10.16 -18.70
CA ALA A 261 12.78 -10.78 -18.12
C ALA A 261 13.65 -11.51 -19.14
N LYS A 262 13.03 -12.15 -20.15
CA LYS A 262 13.75 -12.76 -21.28
C LYS A 262 14.37 -11.70 -22.19
N LEU A 263 13.66 -10.62 -22.49
CA LEU A 263 14.15 -9.54 -23.34
C LEU A 263 15.37 -8.84 -22.70
N PHE A 264 15.35 -8.63 -21.39
CA PHE A 264 16.42 -7.97 -20.63
C PHE A 264 17.38 -8.96 -19.95
N ALA A 265 17.52 -10.17 -20.48
CA ALA A 265 18.35 -11.22 -19.90
C ALA A 265 19.85 -10.89 -19.82
N LYS A 266 20.32 -9.85 -20.54
CA LYS A 266 21.70 -9.35 -20.49
C LYS A 266 21.94 -8.31 -19.38
N ILE A 267 20.89 -7.73 -18.81
CA ILE A 267 21.00 -6.75 -17.73
C ILE A 267 21.24 -7.48 -16.41
N PRO A 268 22.14 -7.01 -15.50
CA PRO A 268 22.32 -7.61 -14.18
C PRO A 268 20.99 -7.79 -13.44
N VAL A 269 20.82 -8.92 -12.74
CA VAL A 269 19.57 -9.29 -12.04
C VAL A 269 19.04 -8.15 -11.18
N PHE A 270 19.95 -7.44 -10.51
CA PHE A 270 19.70 -6.30 -9.66
C PHE A 270 18.88 -5.17 -10.31
N PHE A 271 19.22 -4.79 -11.56
CA PHE A 271 18.47 -3.76 -12.29
C PHE A 271 17.34 -4.37 -13.11
N ARG A 272 17.49 -5.63 -13.52
CA ARG A 272 16.51 -6.34 -14.35
C ARG A 272 15.16 -6.45 -13.66
N GLU A 273 15.11 -6.79 -12.38
CA GLU A 273 13.84 -6.92 -11.65
C GLU A 273 13.07 -5.60 -11.62
N GLY A 274 13.73 -4.50 -11.24
CA GLY A 274 13.09 -3.18 -11.23
C GLY A 274 12.64 -2.70 -12.62
N LEU A 275 13.45 -2.91 -13.66
CA LEU A 275 13.07 -2.59 -15.03
C LEU A 275 11.87 -3.41 -15.50
N THR A 276 11.94 -4.74 -15.34
CA THR A 276 10.94 -5.66 -15.88
C THR A 276 9.60 -5.52 -15.16
N THR A 277 9.61 -5.37 -13.84
CA THR A 277 8.41 -5.11 -13.05
C THR A 277 7.77 -3.78 -13.42
N SER A 278 8.57 -2.70 -13.47
CA SER A 278 8.04 -1.38 -13.81
C SER A 278 7.50 -1.31 -15.24
N LEU A 279 8.24 -1.84 -16.22
CA LEU A 279 7.80 -1.85 -17.61
C LEU A 279 6.51 -2.68 -17.78
N SER A 280 6.47 -3.86 -17.15
CA SER A 280 5.29 -4.73 -17.22
C SER A 280 4.08 -4.09 -16.55
N ALA A 281 4.24 -3.42 -15.41
CA ALA A 281 3.14 -2.70 -14.76
C ALA A 281 2.66 -1.53 -15.63
N GLN A 282 3.58 -0.77 -16.23
CA GLN A 282 3.24 0.40 -17.05
C GLN A 282 2.48 0.05 -18.33
N ILE A 283 2.77 -1.08 -18.97
CA ILE A 283 2.01 -1.53 -20.16
C ILE A 283 0.50 -1.59 -19.85
N GLY A 284 0.12 -2.10 -18.68
CA GLY A 284 -1.28 -2.17 -18.28
C GLY A 284 -1.83 -0.86 -17.70
N VAL A 285 -1.01 -0.12 -16.94
CA VAL A 285 -1.47 1.00 -16.11
C VAL A 285 -1.37 2.35 -16.82
N ALA A 286 -0.45 2.53 -17.76
CA ALA A 286 -0.22 3.81 -18.44
C ALA A 286 -1.47 4.36 -19.16
N PRO A 287 -2.29 3.56 -19.88
CA PRO A 287 -3.51 4.07 -20.51
C PRO A 287 -4.50 4.64 -19.48
N ILE A 288 -4.63 3.97 -18.34
CA ILE A 288 -5.54 4.38 -17.26
C ILE A 288 -5.02 5.67 -16.60
N LEU A 289 -3.71 5.75 -16.33
CA LEU A 289 -3.11 6.96 -15.76
C LEU A 289 -3.22 8.15 -16.70
N TYR A 290 -3.01 7.95 -18.00
CA TYR A 290 -3.15 9.02 -18.99
C TYR A 290 -4.58 9.55 -19.05
N LEU A 291 -5.58 8.66 -19.10
CA LEU A 291 -7.00 9.05 -19.11
C LEU A 291 -7.45 9.70 -17.79
N ALA A 292 -6.91 9.26 -16.64
CA ALA A 292 -7.33 9.76 -15.34
C ALA A 292 -6.62 11.04 -14.89
N PHE A 293 -5.34 11.19 -15.22
CA PHE A 293 -4.48 12.25 -14.68
C PHE A 293 -3.76 13.09 -15.74
N GLY A 294 -3.77 12.68 -17.01
CA GLY A 294 -3.10 13.40 -18.10
C GLY A 294 -1.57 13.48 -17.96
N GLN A 295 -0.97 12.74 -17.02
CA GLN A 295 0.46 12.79 -16.71
C GLN A 295 1.03 11.38 -16.63
N PHE A 296 2.16 11.15 -17.30
CA PHE A 296 2.93 9.91 -17.24
C PHE A 296 4.41 10.21 -17.44
N ASN A 297 5.26 9.74 -16.53
CA ASN A 297 6.71 9.88 -16.66
C ASN A 297 7.30 8.65 -17.35
N ILE A 298 7.79 8.84 -18.57
CA ILE A 298 8.42 7.81 -19.40
C ILE A 298 9.71 7.29 -18.76
N LEU A 299 10.42 8.11 -17.98
CA LEU A 299 11.66 7.72 -17.28
C LEU A 299 11.39 6.89 -16.02
N SER A 300 10.14 6.75 -15.58
CA SER A 300 9.77 6.01 -14.37
C SER A 300 10.33 4.58 -14.32
N PRO A 301 10.39 3.76 -15.39
CA PRO A 301 11.04 2.44 -15.34
C PRO A 301 12.51 2.49 -14.99
N ILE A 302 13.24 3.45 -15.53
CA ILE A 302 14.68 3.60 -15.32
C ILE A 302 14.92 4.02 -13.88
N ILE A 303 14.18 5.02 -13.40
CA ILE A 303 14.26 5.48 -12.01
C ILE A 303 13.90 4.34 -11.05
N ASN A 304 12.80 3.62 -11.32
CA ASN A 304 12.40 2.45 -10.54
C ASN A 304 13.50 1.39 -10.50
N ALA A 305 14.15 1.08 -11.62
CA ALA A 305 15.26 0.13 -11.64
C ALA A 305 16.45 0.55 -10.77
N LEU A 306 16.74 1.85 -10.72
CA LEU A 306 17.83 2.39 -9.91
C LEU A 306 17.52 2.41 -8.42
N ILE A 307 16.24 2.42 -8.02
CA ILE A 307 15.84 2.55 -6.60
C ILE A 307 15.25 1.26 -6.00
N LEU A 308 14.59 0.40 -6.77
CA LEU A 308 13.73 -0.66 -6.22
C LEU A 308 14.50 -1.69 -5.38
N TRP A 309 15.76 -1.94 -5.73
CA TRP A 309 16.65 -2.82 -4.98
C TRP A 309 16.90 -2.35 -3.54
N THR A 310 16.77 -1.03 -3.27
CA THR A 310 16.94 -0.47 -1.93
C THR A 310 15.71 -0.70 -1.04
N VAL A 311 14.53 -0.91 -1.64
CA VAL A 311 13.25 -0.96 -0.92
C VAL A 311 13.18 -2.18 0.00
N ALA A 312 13.60 -3.35 -0.48
CA ALA A 312 13.55 -4.58 0.32
C ALA A 312 14.46 -4.50 1.56
N PRO A 313 15.75 -4.12 1.42
CA PRO A 313 16.62 -3.94 2.57
C PRO A 313 16.12 -2.86 3.53
N ILE A 314 15.67 -1.70 3.02
CA ILE A 314 15.12 -0.63 3.86
C ILE A 314 13.92 -1.14 4.66
N MET A 315 13.04 -1.93 4.03
CA MET A 315 11.88 -2.48 4.70
C MET A 315 12.26 -3.44 5.83
N ILE A 316 13.15 -4.40 5.57
CA ILE A 316 13.56 -5.40 6.57
C ILE A 316 14.30 -4.71 7.73
N ILE A 317 15.25 -3.84 7.41
CA ILE A 317 16.04 -3.10 8.41
C ILE A 317 15.13 -2.17 9.21
N GLY A 318 14.19 -1.48 8.55
CA GLY A 318 13.25 -0.59 9.22
C GLY A 318 12.33 -1.34 10.17
N VAL A 319 11.70 -2.44 9.73
CA VAL A 319 10.85 -3.27 10.60
C VAL A 319 11.64 -3.85 11.78
N ALA A 320 12.83 -4.41 11.52
CA ALA A 320 13.69 -4.95 12.58
C ALA A 320 14.14 -3.86 13.56
N GLY A 321 14.63 -2.72 13.06
CA GLY A 321 15.08 -1.59 13.85
C GLY A 321 13.96 -0.92 14.65
N GLY A 322 12.75 -0.84 14.08
CA GLY A 322 11.56 -0.34 14.76
C GLY A 322 11.12 -1.25 15.90
N ILE A 323 11.01 -2.57 15.66
CA ILE A 323 10.60 -3.54 16.70
C ILE A 323 11.66 -3.63 17.81
N VAL A 324 12.93 -3.79 17.44
CA VAL A 324 14.03 -3.87 18.42
C VAL A 324 14.20 -2.55 19.15
N GLY A 325 14.02 -1.41 18.48
CA GLY A 325 14.12 -0.08 19.08
C GLY A 325 13.08 0.22 20.15
N LEU A 326 11.91 -0.44 20.10
CA LEU A 326 10.92 -0.33 21.18
C LEU A 326 11.34 -1.06 22.45
N ALA A 327 12.14 -2.13 22.34
CA ALA A 327 12.65 -2.87 23.49
C ALA A 327 14.00 -2.32 23.97
N ILE A 328 14.91 -2.05 23.03
CA ILE A 328 16.29 -1.61 23.26
C ILE A 328 16.61 -0.47 22.27
N PRO A 329 16.34 0.80 22.62
CA PRO A 329 16.48 1.95 21.73
C PRO A 329 17.87 2.07 21.07
N ALA A 330 18.95 1.79 21.81
CA ALA A 330 20.32 1.88 21.30
C ALA A 330 20.58 0.89 20.15
N VAL A 331 20.14 -0.36 20.30
CA VAL A 331 20.31 -1.41 19.29
C VAL A 331 19.40 -1.13 18.08
N GLY A 332 18.16 -0.71 18.31
CA GLY A 332 17.26 -0.30 17.23
C GLY A 332 17.85 0.83 16.38
N LYS A 333 18.48 1.83 17.02
CA LYS A 333 19.14 2.94 16.32
C LYS A 333 20.32 2.47 15.48
N LEU A 334 21.15 1.55 16.00
CA LEU A 334 22.26 0.95 15.26
C LEU A 334 21.76 0.20 14.02
N ILE A 335 20.69 -0.59 14.17
CA ILE A 335 20.05 -1.29 13.04
C ILE A 335 19.56 -0.28 11.99
N LEU A 336 18.87 0.78 12.41
CA LEU A 336 18.36 1.81 11.49
C LEU A 336 19.47 2.54 10.73
N TYR A 337 20.65 2.75 11.33
CA TYR A 337 21.79 3.33 10.63
C TYR A 337 22.25 2.48 9.44
N LEU A 338 22.02 1.16 9.47
CA LEU A 338 22.31 0.29 8.32
C LEU A 338 21.43 0.62 7.10
N ALA A 339 20.25 1.24 7.29
CA ALA A 339 19.41 1.70 6.18
C ALA A 339 19.86 3.05 5.60
N TYR A 340 20.78 3.77 6.26
CA TYR A 340 21.18 5.12 5.86
C TYR A 340 21.81 5.17 4.45
N PRO A 341 22.75 4.28 4.06
CA PRO A 341 23.32 4.29 2.72
C PRO A 341 22.26 4.06 1.63
N MET A 342 21.31 3.15 1.86
CA MET A 342 20.24 2.84 0.91
C MET A 342 19.25 3.99 0.77
N THR A 343 18.85 4.60 1.88
CA THR A 343 17.95 5.78 1.85
C THR A 343 18.64 7.00 1.24
N TRP A 344 19.95 7.15 1.44
CA TRP A 344 20.77 8.17 0.78
C TRP A 344 20.82 7.95 -0.73
N TRP A 345 21.08 6.72 -1.19
CA TRP A 345 21.01 6.41 -2.61
C TRP A 345 19.63 6.71 -3.21
N PHE A 346 18.57 6.22 -2.56
CA PHE A 346 17.19 6.44 -2.99
C PHE A 346 16.90 7.94 -3.15
N THR A 347 17.15 8.74 -2.11
CA THR A 347 16.83 10.16 -2.11
C THR A 347 17.63 10.96 -3.14
N ASN A 348 18.90 10.64 -3.37
CA ASN A 348 19.72 11.31 -4.37
C ASN A 348 19.31 10.96 -5.81
N VAL A 349 18.98 9.69 -6.08
CA VAL A 349 18.44 9.30 -7.39
C VAL A 349 17.12 10.04 -7.66
N ILE A 350 16.22 10.13 -6.68
CA ILE A 350 14.98 10.89 -6.85
C ILE A 350 15.26 12.36 -7.15
N LYS A 351 16.17 13.02 -6.42
CA LYS A 351 16.52 14.43 -6.69
C LYS A 351 17.10 14.62 -8.09
N LEU A 352 18.07 13.78 -8.48
CA LEU A 352 18.76 13.87 -9.77
C LEU A 352 17.81 13.79 -10.98
N PHE A 353 16.77 12.96 -10.91
CA PHE A 353 15.79 12.81 -12.00
C PHE A 353 14.55 13.68 -11.82
N ALA A 354 14.46 14.42 -10.72
CA ALA A 354 13.39 15.36 -10.44
C ALA A 354 13.80 16.81 -10.69
N ASP A 355 15.06 17.10 -10.97
CA ASP A 355 15.49 18.36 -11.58
C ASP A 355 15.26 18.25 -13.09
#